data_AF-A0A7I8D972-F1
#
_entry.id   AF-A0A7I8D972-F1
#
_cell.length_a   1.000
_cell.length_b   1.000
_cell.length_c   1.000
_cell.angle_alpha   90.00
_cell.angle_beta   90.00
_cell.angle_gamma   90.00
#
_symmetry.space_group_name_H-M   'P 1'
#
loop_
_entity.id
_entity.type
_entity.pdbx_description
1 polymer ?
#
loop_
_entity_poly.entity_id
_entity_poly.type
_entity_poly.pdbx_seq_one_letter_code
_entity_poly.pdbx_strand_id
1 'polypeptide(L)' 'MTFEEALAGLEKIVRDLENGEIPLEQAIASFQEGMKLAKVCRDKLDQAEQKIEMLVEDSAGLQKKPFIPEE' A
#
# COMPACT_ATOMS: atom_id res chain seq x y z
N MET A 1 10.90 -7.67 -0.87
CA MET A 1 10.01 -6.65 -1.45
C MET A 1 9.94 -5.45 -0.53
N THR A 2 10.45 -4.30 -0.99
CA THR A 2 10.28 -2.99 -0.37
C THR A 2 8.92 -2.39 -0.71
N PHE A 3 8.58 -1.25 -0.12
CA PHE A 3 7.36 -0.53 -0.45
C PHE A 3 7.40 -0.03 -1.90
N GLU A 4 8.53 0.52 -2.32
CA GLU A 4 8.76 1.10 -3.65
C GLU A 4 8.67 0.02 -4.74
N GLU A 5 9.23 -1.17 -4.48
CA GLU A 5 9.11 -2.32 -5.38
C GLU A 5 7.65 -2.77 -5.55
N ALA A 6 6.90 -2.85 -4.44
CA ALA A 6 5.50 -3.25 -4.45
C ALA A 6 4.64 -2.21 -5.19
N LEU A 7 4.87 -0.93 -4.92
CA LEU A 7 4.16 0.19 -5.55
C LEU A 7 4.41 0.23 -7.05
N ALA A 8 5.68 0.14 -7.49
CA ALA A 8 6.03 0.13 -8.91
C ALA A 8 5.38 -1.06 -9.65
N GLY A 9 5.34 -2.25 -9.02
CA GLY A 9 4.64 -3.40 -9.55
C GLY A 9 3.13 -3.18 -9.67
N LEU A 10 2.51 -2.58 -8.65
CA LEU A 10 1.08 -2.27 -8.64
C LEU A 10 0.72 -1.27 -9.73
N GLU A 11 1.48 -0.19 -9.88
CA GLU A 11 1.26 0.81 -10.94
C GLU A 11 1.40 0.19 -12.34
N LYS A 12 2.34 -0.74 -12.53
CA LYS A 12 2.46 -1.47 -13.79
C LYS A 12 1.20 -2.29 -14.07
N ILE A 13 0.70 -3.03 -13.08
CA ILE A 13 -0.52 -3.82 -13.22
C ILE A 13 -1.71 -2.91 -13.56
N VAL A 14 -1.87 -1.78 -12.87
CA VAL A 14 -2.95 -0.82 -13.15
C VAL A 14 -2.86 -0.32 -14.59
N ARG A 15 -1.68 0.10 -15.04
CA ARG A 15 -1.46 0.52 -16.44
C ARG A 15 -1.81 -0.58 -17.44
N ASP A 16 -1.39 -1.81 -17.17
CA ASP A 16 -1.67 -2.96 -18.04
C ASP A 16 -3.18 -3.27 -18.12
N LEU A 17 -3.92 -3.14 -16.99
CA LEU A 17 -5.37 -3.31 -16.93
C LEU A 17 -6.11 -2.16 -17.65
N GLU A 18 -5.66 -0.92 -17.48
CA GLU A 18 -6.27 0.28 -18.09
C GLU A 18 -6.13 0.31 -19.62
N ASN A 19 -5.05 -0.27 -20.15
CA ASN A 19 -4.85 -0.38 -21.60
C ASN A 19 -5.92 -1.23 -22.30
N GLY A 20 -6.58 -2.15 -21.58
CA GLY A 20 -7.73 -2.92 -22.10
C GLY A 20 -7.43 -3.93 -23.22
N GLU A 21 -6.17 -4.09 -23.63
CA GLU A 21 -5.76 -5.02 -24.68
C GLU A 21 -5.49 -6.45 -24.18
N ILE A 22 -5.65 -6.69 -22.87
CA ILE A 22 -5.37 -7.98 -22.24
C ILE A 22 -6.61 -8.91 -22.26
N PRO A 23 -6.44 -10.22 -22.52
CA PRO A 23 -7.51 -11.20 -22.39
C PRO A 23 -8.09 -11.25 -20.97
N LEU A 24 -9.38 -11.60 -20.86
CA LEU A 24 -10.11 -11.63 -19.58
C LEU A 24 -9.41 -12.48 -18.51
N GLU A 25 -8.93 -13.67 -18.87
CA GLU A 25 -8.25 -14.56 -17.93
C GLU A 25 -6.96 -13.93 -17.39
N GLN A 26 -6.23 -13.19 -18.24
CA GLN A 26 -5.04 -12.45 -17.83
C GLN A 26 -5.41 -11.23 -16.97
N ALA A 27 -6.50 -10.53 -17.30
CA ALA A 27 -6.99 -9.41 -16.50
C ALA A 27 -7.35 -9.85 -15.08
N ILE A 28 -8.00 -11.00 -14.92
CA ILE A 28 -8.34 -11.58 -13.61
C ILE A 28 -7.05 -11.91 -12.82
N ALA A 29 -6.07 -12.54 -13.46
CA ALA A 29 -4.79 -12.85 -12.83
C ALA A 29 -4.02 -11.59 -12.41
N SER A 30 -3.93 -10.60 -13.29
CA SER A 30 -3.32 -9.29 -13.02
C SER A 30 -4.01 -8.57 -11.88
N PHE A 31 -5.34 -8.58 -11.83
CA PHE A 31 -6.11 -7.99 -10.73
C PHE A 31 -5.80 -8.65 -9.39
N GLN A 32 -5.77 -9.99 -9.34
CA GLN A 32 -5.43 -10.73 -8.12
C GLN A 32 -4.02 -10.39 -7.63
N GLU A 33 -3.05 -10.28 -8.54
CA GLU A 33 -1.69 -9.90 -8.19
C GLU A 33 -1.63 -8.44 -7.71
N GLY A 34 -2.35 -7.53 -8.37
CA GLY A 34 -2.50 -6.15 -7.94
C GLY A 34 -3.04 -6.05 -6.51
N MET A 35 -4.05 -6.86 -6.15
CA MET A 35 -4.56 -6.87 -4.77
C MET A 35 -3.50 -7.34 -3.76
N LYS A 36 -2.65 -8.31 -4.11
CA LYS A 36 -1.57 -8.75 -3.22
C LYS A 36 -0.54 -7.64 -3.02
N LEU A 37 -0.13 -6.97 -4.09
CA LEU A 37 0.82 -5.85 -4.02
C LEU A 37 0.23 -4.69 -3.20
N ALA A 38 -1.04 -4.34 -3.42
CA ALA A 38 -1.73 -3.32 -2.65
C ALA A 38 -1.79 -3.67 -1.15
N LYS A 39 -2.04 -4.94 -0.81
CA LYS A 39 -1.97 -5.41 0.57
C LYS A 39 -0.56 -5.25 1.15
N VAL A 40 0.48 -5.59 0.40
CA VAL A 40 1.86 -5.41 0.88
C VAL A 40 2.19 -3.93 1.10
N CYS A 41 1.77 -3.04 0.20
CA CYS A 41 1.94 -1.60 0.39
C CYS A 41 1.29 -1.13 1.69
N ARG A 42 0.04 -1.51 1.94
CA ARG A 42 -0.66 -1.18 3.18
C ARG A 42 0.06 -1.72 4.41
N ASP A 43 0.38 -3.01 4.41
CA ASP A 43 1.05 -3.65 5.55
C ASP A 43 2.42 -3.00 5.86
N LYS A 44 3.12 -2.44 4.85
CA LYS A 44 4.36 -1.68 5.02
C LYS A 44 4.13 -0.29 5.61
N LEU A 45 3.09 0.41 5.16
CA LEU A 45 2.70 1.71 5.71
C LEU A 45 2.28 1.58 7.18
N ASP A 46 1.45 0.58 7.50
CA ASP A 46 1.01 0.30 8.87
C ASP A 46 2.21 0.04 9.80
N GLN A 47 3.20 -0.73 9.34
CA GLN A 47 4.44 -0.98 10.09
C GLN A 47 5.28 0.29 10.28
N ALA A 48 5.30 1.19 9.30
CA ALA A 48 6.04 2.45 9.41
C ALA A 48 5.35 3.40 10.39
N GLU A 49 4.02 3.49 10.33
CA GLU A 49 3.21 4.26 11.27
C GLU A 49 3.42 3.80 12.70
N GLN A 50 3.30 2.48 12.97
CA GLN A 50 3.54 1.91 14.30
C GLN A 50 4.93 2.24 14.85
N LYS A 51 5.96 2.18 14.01
CA LYS A 51 7.33 2.53 14.43
C LYS A 51 7.46 4.01 14.78
N ILE A 52 6.81 4.89 14.02
CA ILE A 52 6.78 6.33 14.33
C ILE A 52 6.04 6.56 15.65
N GLU A 53 4.89 5.90 15.86
CA GLU A 53 4.15 5.98 17.12
C GLU A 53 5.03 5.61 18.32
N MET A 54 5.71 4.45 18.25
CA MET A 54 6.60 4.00 19.34
C MET A 54 7.74 4.99 19.63
N LEU A 55 8.37 5.54 18.58
CA LEU A 55 9.44 6.52 18.75
C LEU A 55 8.94 7.84 19.37
N VAL A 56 7.72 8.25 19.04
CA VAL A 56 7.09 9.44 19.63
C VAL A 56 6.71 9.19 21.09
N GLU A 57 6.15 8.01 21.40
CA GLU A 57 5.82 7.60 22.78
C GLU A 57 7.07 7.55 23.67
N ASP A 58 8.19 7.03 23.18
CA ASP A 58 9.47 6.98 23.90
C ASP A 58 10.10 8.37 24.09
N SER A 59 9.85 9.32 23.18
CA SER A 59 10.51 10.64 23.16
C SER A 59 9.73 11.72 23.91
N ALA A 60 8.41 11.60 24.02
CA ALA A 60 7.55 12.59 24.66
C ALA A 60 6.28 11.91 25.18
N GLY A 61 6.10 11.84 26.50
CA GLY A 61 4.88 11.33 27.12
C GLY A 61 3.64 12.20 26.84
N LEU A 62 3.14 12.18 25.61
CA LEU A 62 2.04 13.01 25.12
C LEU A 62 0.99 12.20 24.34
N GLN A 63 -0.27 12.57 24.59
CA GLN A 63 -1.51 11.89 24.25
C GLN A 63 -1.89 11.99 22.75
N LYS A 64 -2.42 10.89 22.21
CA LYS A 64 -2.85 10.71 20.82
C LYS A 64 -3.90 11.74 20.38
N LYS A 65 -3.76 12.27 19.16
CA LYS A 65 -4.89 12.72 18.34
C LYS A 65 -4.99 11.81 17.12
N PRO A 66 -6.16 11.19 16.84
CA PRO A 66 -6.36 10.39 15.65
C PRO A 66 -6.08 11.21 14.39
N PHE A 67 -5.39 10.62 13.42
CA PHE A 67 -5.36 11.15 12.06
C PHE A 67 -6.75 10.95 11.46
N ILE A 68 -7.49 12.04 11.32
CA ILE A 68 -8.76 12.08 10.60
C ILE A 68 -8.41 12.62 9.20
N PRO A 69 -8.54 11.81 8.13
CA PRO A 69 -8.39 12.33 6.77
C PRO A 69 -9.42 13.43 6.56
N GLU A 70 -8.98 14.63 6.17
CA GLU A 70 -9.90 15.68 5.73
C GLU A 70 -10.56 15.24 4.40
N GLU A 71 -11.90 15.28 4.36
CA GLU A 71 -12.72 15.01 3.17
C GLU A 71 -12.53 16.06 2.07
#